data_AF-A0A6M3ZQD3-F1
#
_entry.id   AF-A0A6M3ZQD3-F1
#
_cell.length_a   1.000
_cell.length_b   1.000
_cell.length_c   1.000
_cell.angle_alpha   90.00
_cell.angle_beta   90.00
_cell.angle_gamma   90.00
#
_symmetry.space_group_name_H-M   'P 1'
#
loop_
_entity.id
_entity.type
_entity.pdbx_description
1 polymer ?
#
loop_
_entity_poly.entity_id
_entity_poly.type
_entity_poly.pdbx_seq_one_letter_code
_entity_poly.pdbx_strand_id
1 'polypeptide(L)'
;MSIVFASLNHPQRVVLAAEVHSRPFLQLTRSETLTHLAVYVREEGNGARHASAQHALLDELCAHFGVVAPGGEAKHFYHDFGRFRLKWECHTEFATYTFAQAHEEVLSTDQAFARAPLAHIPQQWLIALKGKLMVAAHVVVEPGSDDPAATARQMQRIFEGKLMSSSKVLQGGEIWTDFQIQSDGFSRFVVRDIDLRELQGGRLAQRILEIETYRMMALLGLPHAQQSGPLLNEIEGDLAALTAAMVQSEQSTTGTPEEQAEDERILRRITGLAARIEKLSLENSYRFSASQAYFRLVQARIEELREQRIEGVPTIGEFMERRLAPAMNTCQAIARRQEALAERIAHTNDLLRTRIGIVQERQNRQILESMNARAAQQLKLQQAVEGLSVAAISYYVIGLLGYAGKAAKAAGLPLNPDLATGLAMPVVAACVWLGLRRMHKGLGHH
;
A
#
# COMPACT_ATOMS: atom_id res chain seq x y z
N MET A 1 -46.11 0.07 34.11
CA MET A 1 -44.72 -0.39 33.95
C MET A 1 -43.86 0.80 33.53
N SER A 2 -42.92 1.25 34.37
CA SER A 2 -41.91 2.20 33.88
C SER A 2 -41.01 1.45 32.91
N ILE A 3 -40.99 1.88 31.66
CA ILE A 3 -40.03 1.39 30.68
C ILE A 3 -38.64 1.71 31.23
N VAL A 4 -37.83 0.67 31.48
CA VAL A 4 -36.42 0.86 31.81
C VAL A 4 -35.72 1.20 30.50
N PHE A 5 -35.67 2.49 30.14
CA PHE A 5 -35.09 2.93 28.86
C PHE A 5 -33.65 2.46 28.64
N ALA A 6 -32.90 2.19 29.71
CA ALA A 6 -31.57 1.60 29.63
C ALA A 6 -31.58 0.19 29.00
N SER A 7 -32.63 -0.62 29.22
CA SER A 7 -32.76 -1.95 28.60
C SER A 7 -33.31 -1.91 27.17
N LEU A 8 -33.78 -0.76 26.69
CA LEU A 8 -34.18 -0.54 25.29
C LEU A 8 -33.04 -0.03 24.41
N ASN A 9 -31.99 0.51 25.01
CA ASN A 9 -30.92 1.14 24.27
C ASN A 9 -29.90 0.10 23.81
N HIS A 10 -29.62 0.10 22.51
CA HIS A 10 -28.39 -0.50 22.02
C HIS A 10 -27.19 0.10 22.78
N PRO A 11 -26.19 -0.69 23.23
CA PRO A 11 -25.08 -0.20 24.07
C PRO A 11 -24.34 1.00 23.47
N GLN A 12 -24.25 1.08 22.14
CA GLN A 12 -23.56 2.16 21.45
C GLN A 12 -24.44 3.40 21.18
N ARG A 13 -25.76 3.37 21.41
CA ARG A 13 -26.67 4.45 20.99
C ARG A 13 -26.24 5.81 21.56
N VAL A 14 -25.95 5.87 22.85
CA VAL A 14 -25.56 7.11 23.54
C VAL A 14 -24.18 7.57 23.11
N VAL A 15 -23.21 6.65 23.00
CA VAL A 15 -21.83 6.94 22.59
C VAL A 15 -21.79 7.51 21.16
N LEU A 16 -22.48 6.87 20.22
CA LEU A 16 -22.55 7.32 18.82
C LEU A 16 -23.30 8.65 18.68
N ALA A 17 -24.37 8.85 19.47
CA ALA A 17 -25.08 10.13 19.49
C ALA A 17 -24.20 11.27 20.05
N ALA A 18 -23.42 10.99 21.10
CA ALA A 18 -22.48 11.93 21.68
C ALA A 18 -21.31 12.26 20.74
N GLU A 19 -20.81 11.30 19.97
CA GLU A 19 -19.71 11.51 19.00
C GLU A 19 -20.01 12.66 18.03
N VAL A 20 -21.24 12.72 17.51
CA VAL A 20 -21.66 13.78 16.56
C VAL A 20 -21.68 15.18 17.21
N HIS A 21 -22.00 15.25 18.50
CA HIS A 21 -22.10 16.51 19.26
C HIS A 21 -20.79 16.92 19.94
N SER A 22 -19.76 16.06 19.90
CA SER A 22 -18.47 16.29 20.56
C SER A 22 -17.60 17.35 19.88
N ARG A 23 -18.06 17.95 18.77
CA ARG A 23 -17.30 18.89 17.92
C ARG A 23 -17.86 20.31 17.98
N PRO A 24 -17.75 21.03 19.10
CA PRO A 24 -18.24 22.40 19.18
C PRO A 24 -17.44 23.31 18.24
N PHE A 25 -18.14 24.24 17.59
CA PHE A 25 -17.50 25.33 16.85
C PHE A 25 -16.98 26.38 17.82
N LEU A 26 -15.90 27.04 17.45
CA LEU A 26 -15.40 28.18 18.20
C LEU A 26 -16.46 29.29 18.18
N GLN A 27 -16.94 29.73 19.35
CA GLN A 27 -17.95 30.80 19.42
C GLN A 27 -17.25 32.16 19.33
N LEU A 28 -17.11 32.66 18.10
CA LEU A 28 -16.56 33.99 17.85
C LEU A 28 -17.64 35.06 17.97
N THR A 29 -17.29 36.19 18.58
CA THR A 29 -18.17 37.34 18.78
C THR A 29 -18.11 38.29 17.59
N ARG A 30 -17.14 39.21 17.51
CA ARG A 30 -16.95 40.11 16.34
C ARG A 30 -15.51 40.59 16.10
N SER A 31 -14.76 40.89 17.15
CA SER A 31 -13.38 41.39 17.04
C SER A 31 -12.45 40.48 17.80
N GLU A 32 -11.94 39.48 17.10
CA GLU A 32 -11.16 38.42 17.70
C GLU A 32 -9.94 38.07 16.88
N THR A 33 -8.89 37.65 17.58
CA THR A 33 -7.67 37.14 16.96
C THR A 33 -7.44 35.71 17.37
N LEU A 34 -7.08 34.88 16.41
CA LEU A 34 -6.79 33.47 16.63
C LEU A 34 -5.32 33.19 16.34
N THR A 35 -4.75 32.28 17.12
CA THR A 35 -3.51 31.57 16.79
C THR A 35 -3.84 30.11 16.64
N HIS A 36 -3.51 29.54 15.49
CA HIS A 36 -3.77 28.13 15.19
C HIS A 36 -2.45 27.42 14.95
N LEU A 37 -2.25 26.31 15.65
CA LEU A 37 -1.08 25.45 15.52
C LEU A 37 -1.55 24.02 15.17
N ALA A 38 -1.09 23.47 14.04
CA ALA A 38 -1.26 22.05 13.75
C ALA A 38 0.06 21.32 14.06
N VAL A 39 0.03 20.46 15.07
CA VAL A 39 1.19 19.71 15.56
C VAL A 39 1.14 18.30 14.98
N TYR A 40 2.07 18.02 14.08
CA TYR A 40 2.22 16.73 13.39
C TYR A 40 3.37 15.93 14.04
N VAL A 41 3.03 14.85 14.73
CA VAL A 41 4.01 13.93 15.33
C VAL A 41 4.20 12.77 14.37
N ARG A 42 5.33 12.75 13.66
CA ARG A 42 5.70 11.62 12.81
C ARG A 42 6.22 10.47 13.68
N GLU A 43 5.34 9.53 14.01
CA GLU A 43 5.73 8.23 14.53
C GLU A 43 5.19 7.14 13.60
N GLU A 44 6.10 6.48 12.89
CA GLU A 44 5.78 5.37 11.99
C GLU A 44 5.03 4.27 12.76
N GLY A 45 3.77 4.03 12.38
CA GLY A 45 3.06 2.79 12.67
C GLY A 45 2.28 2.68 13.99
N ASN A 46 2.09 3.74 14.79
CA ASN A 46 1.23 3.62 15.99
C ASN A 46 0.43 4.89 16.36
N GLY A 47 -0.83 4.96 15.90
CA GLY A 47 -1.75 6.05 16.24
C GLY A 47 -2.03 6.22 17.74
N ALA A 48 -1.89 5.17 18.55
CA ALA A 48 -2.05 5.28 20.01
C ALA A 48 -0.92 6.08 20.66
N ARG A 49 0.30 6.03 20.10
CA ARG A 49 1.43 6.84 20.58
C ARG A 49 1.27 8.31 20.21
N HIS A 50 0.77 8.60 19.01
CA HIS A 50 0.42 9.97 18.61
C HIS A 50 -0.61 10.58 19.56
N ALA A 51 -1.74 9.90 19.78
CA ALA A 51 -2.77 10.41 20.70
C ALA A 51 -2.20 10.65 22.11
N SER A 52 -1.42 9.71 22.64
CA SER A 52 -0.77 9.85 23.95
C SER A 52 0.19 11.04 24.01
N ALA A 53 0.97 11.28 22.95
CA ALA A 53 1.90 12.41 22.89
C ALA A 53 1.18 13.76 22.82
N GLN A 54 0.06 13.85 22.10
CA GLN A 54 -0.76 15.07 22.03
C GLN A 54 -1.49 15.34 23.35
N HIS A 55 -1.98 14.29 24.01
CA HIS A 55 -2.54 14.38 25.36
C HIS A 55 -1.49 14.89 26.35
N ALA A 56 -0.26 14.36 26.33
CA ALA A 56 0.82 14.86 27.19
C ALA A 56 1.10 16.36 26.98
N LEU A 57 1.14 16.82 25.71
CA LEU A 57 1.29 18.25 25.41
C LEU A 57 0.11 19.08 25.93
N LEU A 58 -1.12 18.58 25.79
CA LEU A 58 -2.31 19.26 26.30
C LEU A 58 -2.32 19.30 27.83
N ASP A 59 -1.95 18.20 28.50
CA ASP A 59 -1.88 18.09 29.95
C ASP A 59 -0.88 19.08 30.53
N GLU A 60 0.30 19.21 29.93
CA GLU A 60 1.31 20.21 30.33
C GLU A 60 0.77 21.64 30.21
N LEU A 61 0.04 21.93 29.14
CA LEU A 61 -0.58 23.24 28.93
C LEU A 61 -1.68 23.51 29.98
N CYS A 62 -2.58 22.55 30.19
CA CYS A 62 -3.64 22.63 31.19
C CYS A 62 -3.07 22.80 32.60
N ALA A 63 -2.05 22.01 32.96
CA ALA A 63 -1.37 22.08 34.26
C ALA A 63 -0.73 23.46 34.49
N HIS A 64 -0.11 24.06 33.47
CA HIS A 64 0.48 25.39 33.56
C HIS A 64 -0.55 26.46 33.99
N PHE A 65 -1.79 26.34 33.52
CA PHE A 65 -2.87 27.27 33.84
C PHE A 65 -3.80 26.81 34.96
N GLY A 66 -3.51 25.68 35.62
CA GLY A 66 -4.34 25.14 36.69
C GLY A 66 -5.71 24.62 36.23
N VAL A 67 -5.83 24.22 34.96
CA VAL A 67 -7.05 23.68 34.36
C VAL A 67 -7.02 22.15 34.39
N VAL A 68 -8.17 21.53 34.63
CA VAL A 68 -8.32 20.07 34.55
C VAL A 68 -8.34 19.65 33.08
N ALA A 69 -7.37 18.83 32.69
CA ALA A 69 -7.28 18.26 31.35
C ALA A 69 -8.42 17.28 31.04
N PRO A 70 -8.77 17.04 29.75
CA PRO A 70 -9.77 16.05 29.40
C PRO A 70 -9.29 14.62 29.71
N GLY A 71 -10.21 13.65 29.72
CA GLY A 71 -9.82 12.24 29.87
C GLY A 71 -8.97 11.76 28.69
N GLY A 72 -8.08 10.78 28.91
CA GLY A 72 -7.08 10.32 27.93
C GLY A 72 -7.61 9.76 26.59
N GLU A 73 -8.90 9.47 26.49
CA GLU A 73 -9.58 9.04 25.24
C GLU A 73 -10.28 10.20 24.51
N ALA A 74 -10.23 11.42 25.06
CA ALA A 74 -10.90 12.56 24.46
C ALA A 74 -10.20 12.98 23.15
N LYS A 75 -11.01 13.27 22.13
CA LYS A 75 -10.54 13.77 20.84
C LYS A 75 -10.74 15.27 20.68
N HIS A 76 -11.54 15.88 21.55
CA HIS A 76 -11.86 17.29 21.49
C HIS A 76 -11.79 17.85 22.90
N PHE A 77 -11.28 19.07 23.02
CA PHE A 77 -11.25 19.82 24.27
C PHE A 77 -11.49 21.29 23.97
N TYR A 78 -12.39 21.88 24.72
CA TYR A 78 -12.66 23.31 24.67
C TYR A 78 -12.68 23.86 26.09
N HIS A 79 -11.92 24.93 26.31
CA HIS A 79 -11.88 25.57 27.61
C HIS A 79 -11.56 27.07 27.49
N ASP A 80 -12.13 27.85 28.41
CA ASP A 80 -11.85 29.28 28.54
C ASP A 80 -10.82 29.49 29.65
N PHE A 81 -9.64 29.99 29.28
CA PHE A 81 -8.53 30.29 30.19
C PHE A 81 -8.56 31.75 30.66
N GLY A 82 -9.67 32.46 30.43
CA GLY A 82 -9.88 33.87 30.78
C GLY A 82 -9.28 34.84 29.77
N ARG A 83 -7.96 34.76 29.53
CA ARG A 83 -7.29 35.63 28.52
C ARG A 83 -7.47 35.15 27.09
N PHE A 84 -7.64 33.85 26.91
CA PHE A 84 -7.89 33.22 25.64
C PHE A 84 -8.75 31.97 25.86
N ARG A 85 -9.38 31.51 24.78
CA ARG A 85 -10.10 30.24 24.72
C ARG A 85 -9.29 29.28 23.88
N LEU A 86 -9.19 28.04 24.31
CA LEU A 86 -8.55 26.97 23.56
C LEU A 86 -9.63 26.06 22.98
N LYS A 87 -9.51 25.78 21.68
CA LYS A 87 -10.10 24.62 21.04
C LYS A 87 -8.97 23.69 20.60
N TRP A 88 -8.97 22.47 21.12
CA TRP A 88 -8.05 21.41 20.77
C TRP A 88 -8.78 20.24 20.12
N GLU A 89 -8.23 19.72 19.02
CA GLU A 89 -8.77 18.57 18.30
C GLU A 89 -7.64 17.58 17.97
N CYS A 90 -7.75 16.34 18.46
CA CYS A 90 -6.80 15.28 18.17
C CYS A 90 -7.29 14.44 16.99
N HIS A 91 -6.59 14.55 15.88
CA HIS A 91 -6.79 13.74 14.70
C HIS A 91 -5.86 12.52 14.71
N THR A 92 -5.98 11.66 13.71
CA THR A 92 -5.18 10.43 13.59
C THR A 92 -3.68 10.69 13.44
N GLU A 93 -3.29 11.77 12.75
CA GLU A 93 -1.88 12.06 12.41
C GLU A 93 -1.34 13.37 13.01
N PHE A 94 -2.22 14.26 13.43
CA PHE A 94 -1.87 15.56 14.00
C PHE A 94 -2.89 15.96 15.07
N ALA A 95 -2.59 16.97 15.86
CA ALA A 95 -3.59 17.67 16.66
C ALA A 95 -3.56 19.16 16.35
N THR A 96 -4.70 19.82 16.48
CA THR A 96 -4.80 21.27 16.32
C THR A 96 -4.98 21.94 17.66
N TYR A 97 -4.35 23.09 17.84
CA TYR A 97 -4.49 23.97 18.99
C TYR A 97 -4.88 25.35 18.47
N THR A 98 -6.15 25.71 18.65
CA THR A 98 -6.70 27.00 18.22
C THR A 98 -6.96 27.85 19.46
N PHE A 99 -6.12 28.85 19.65
CA PHE A 99 -6.23 29.85 20.70
C PHE A 99 -7.00 31.04 20.15
N ALA A 100 -8.00 31.52 20.88
CA ALA A 100 -8.84 32.62 20.44
C ALA A 100 -8.96 33.68 21.55
N GLN A 101 -8.74 34.93 21.19
CA GLN A 101 -8.79 36.07 22.11
C GLN A 101 -9.72 37.12 21.53
N ALA A 102 -10.65 37.58 22.36
CA ALA A 102 -11.50 38.73 22.04
C ALA A 102 -10.79 40.03 22.42
N HIS A 103 -11.04 41.08 21.64
CA HIS A 103 -10.55 42.43 21.91
C HIS A 103 -11.73 43.34 22.23
N GLU A 104 -11.66 44.02 23.37
CA GLU A 104 -12.64 45.05 23.76
C GLU A 104 -12.39 46.37 23.02
N GLU A 105 -11.14 46.65 22.67
CA GLU A 105 -10.72 47.83 21.93
C GLU A 105 -10.84 47.60 20.41
N VAL A 106 -11.18 48.67 19.67
CA VAL A 106 -11.11 48.65 18.21
C VAL A 106 -9.65 48.76 17.79
N LEU A 107 -9.09 47.66 17.29
CA LEU A 107 -7.72 47.57 16.79
C LEU A 107 -7.68 47.74 15.28
N SER A 108 -6.61 48.35 14.76
CA SER A 108 -6.28 48.14 13.35
C SER A 108 -5.88 46.68 13.12
N THR A 109 -6.02 46.18 11.89
CA THR A 109 -5.66 44.78 11.60
C THR A 109 -4.19 44.48 11.90
N ASP A 110 -3.27 45.41 11.65
CA ASP A 110 -1.85 45.28 12.01
C ASP A 110 -1.65 45.10 13.52
N GLN A 111 -2.38 45.90 14.33
CA GLN A 111 -2.35 45.80 15.79
C GLN A 111 -2.99 44.50 16.27
N ALA A 112 -4.04 44.03 15.61
CA ALA A 112 -4.70 42.77 15.91
C ALA A 112 -3.75 41.58 15.68
N PHE A 113 -3.02 41.54 14.56
CA PHE A 113 -1.99 40.52 14.34
C PHE A 113 -0.87 40.57 15.40
N ALA A 114 -0.41 41.77 15.77
CA ALA A 114 0.61 41.93 16.81
C ALA A 114 0.14 41.49 18.21
N ARG A 115 -1.17 41.53 18.47
CA ARG A 115 -1.79 41.09 19.74
C ARG A 115 -2.39 39.67 19.66
N ALA A 116 -1.94 38.85 18.70
CA ALA A 116 -2.42 37.48 18.58
C ALA A 116 -2.15 36.65 19.87
N PRO A 117 -3.00 35.66 20.19
CA PRO A 117 -2.94 34.91 21.46
C PRO A 117 -1.61 34.21 21.77
N LEU A 118 -0.72 34.05 20.79
CA LEU A 118 0.61 33.45 20.94
C LEU A 118 1.39 34.01 22.14
N ALA A 119 1.25 35.30 22.43
CA ALA A 119 1.92 35.96 23.55
C ALA A 119 1.50 35.43 24.94
N HIS A 120 0.36 34.75 25.02
CA HIS A 120 -0.13 34.11 26.25
C HIS A 120 0.32 32.66 26.39
N ILE A 121 0.88 32.05 25.34
CA ILE A 121 1.28 30.65 25.35
C ILE A 121 2.65 30.52 26.02
N PRO A 122 2.85 29.58 26.96
CA PRO A 122 4.14 29.40 27.63
C PRO A 122 5.25 29.08 26.62
N GLN A 123 6.34 29.85 26.64
CA GLN A 123 7.47 29.63 25.72
C GLN A 123 8.05 28.22 25.82
N GLN A 124 8.11 27.66 27.04
CA GLN A 124 8.58 26.29 27.26
C GLN A 124 7.71 25.26 26.53
N TRP A 125 6.40 25.47 26.47
CA TRP A 125 5.47 24.61 25.75
C TRP A 125 5.68 24.71 24.23
N LEU A 126 5.88 25.93 23.70
CA LEU A 126 6.21 26.13 22.29
C LEU A 126 7.53 25.45 21.90
N ILE A 127 8.55 25.54 22.75
CA ILE A 127 9.84 24.85 22.54
C ILE A 127 9.66 23.33 22.55
N ALA A 128 8.75 22.79 23.37
CA ALA A 128 8.46 21.36 23.44
C ALA A 128 7.89 20.78 22.13
N LEU A 129 7.36 21.62 21.24
CA LEU A 129 6.91 21.20 19.91
C LEU A 129 8.07 20.71 19.02
N LYS A 130 9.33 21.09 19.28
CA LYS A 130 10.55 20.47 18.70
C LYS A 130 10.47 20.13 17.20
N GLY A 131 10.08 21.09 16.35
CA GLY A 131 10.02 20.90 14.89
C GLY A 131 8.83 20.09 14.37
N LYS A 132 7.83 19.82 15.22
CA LYS A 132 6.59 19.11 14.87
C LYS A 132 5.48 20.03 14.36
N LEU A 133 5.74 21.32 14.20
CA LEU A 133 4.74 22.29 13.76
C LEU A 133 4.56 22.21 12.24
N MET A 134 3.40 21.72 11.80
CA MET A 134 3.05 21.61 10.38
C MET A 134 2.39 22.89 9.85
N VAL A 135 1.55 23.50 10.68
CA VAL A 135 0.85 24.76 10.37
C VAL A 135 0.93 25.69 11.55
N ALA A 136 1.26 26.95 11.29
CA ALA A 136 1.10 28.05 12.21
C ALA A 136 0.34 29.16 11.47
N ALA A 137 -0.82 29.56 11.98
CA ALA A 137 -1.64 30.57 11.34
C ALA A 137 -2.20 31.58 12.35
N HIS A 138 -2.26 32.84 11.94
CA HIS A 138 -3.01 33.88 12.63
C HIS A 138 -4.26 34.24 11.82
N VAL A 139 -5.39 34.36 12.52
CA VAL A 139 -6.65 34.84 11.92
C VAL A 139 -7.08 36.09 12.66
N VAL A 140 -7.34 37.16 11.93
CA VAL A 140 -8.03 38.34 12.46
C VAL A 140 -9.47 38.30 11.98
N VAL A 141 -10.41 38.34 12.92
CA VAL A 141 -11.83 38.56 12.65
C VAL A 141 -12.15 40.00 12.98
N GLU A 142 -12.56 40.78 11.97
CA GLU A 142 -12.82 42.21 12.08
C GLU A 142 -14.17 42.57 11.45
N PRO A 143 -14.81 43.68 11.86
CA PRO A 143 -15.98 44.20 11.16
C PRO A 143 -15.64 44.59 9.71
N GLY A 144 -16.55 44.29 8.78
CA GLY A 144 -16.46 44.76 7.40
C GLY A 144 -16.72 46.27 7.27
N SER A 145 -16.15 46.87 6.24
CA SER A 145 -16.40 48.25 5.82
C SER A 145 -16.86 48.32 4.35
N ASP A 146 -17.67 49.32 4.03
CA ASP A 146 -18.24 49.53 2.68
C ASP A 146 -17.29 50.22 1.68
N ASP A 147 -15.99 50.31 1.98
CA ASP A 147 -14.98 50.88 1.07
C ASP A 147 -14.02 49.80 0.54
N PRO A 148 -14.29 49.25 -0.66
CA PRO A 148 -13.43 48.25 -1.29
C PRO A 148 -12.01 48.76 -1.56
N ALA A 149 -11.83 50.04 -1.87
CA ALA A 149 -10.53 50.60 -2.21
C ALA A 149 -9.65 50.78 -0.97
N ALA A 150 -10.23 51.20 0.16
CA ALA A 150 -9.53 51.22 1.45
C ALA A 150 -9.18 49.80 1.90
N THR A 151 -10.11 48.86 1.76
CA THR A 151 -9.89 47.44 2.10
C THR A 151 -8.71 46.87 1.31
N ALA A 152 -8.68 47.05 -0.01
CA ALA A 152 -7.57 46.58 -0.85
C ALA A 152 -6.21 47.15 -0.42
N ARG A 153 -6.13 48.46 -0.12
CA ARG A 153 -4.90 49.10 0.38
C ARG A 153 -4.47 48.60 1.75
N GLN A 154 -5.42 48.26 2.62
CA GLN A 154 -5.15 47.67 3.92
C GLN A 154 -4.57 46.26 3.76
N MET A 155 -5.21 45.41 2.95
CA MET A 155 -4.74 44.03 2.71
C MET A 155 -3.35 44.00 2.06
N GLN A 156 -3.06 44.91 1.12
CA GLN A 156 -1.72 45.04 0.53
C GLN A 156 -0.61 45.41 1.53
N ARG A 157 -0.94 46.03 2.67
CA ARG A 157 0.04 46.34 3.71
C ARG A 157 0.27 45.17 4.68
N ILE A 158 -0.76 44.35 4.88
CA ILE A 158 -0.77 43.25 5.85
C ILE A 158 -0.08 41.99 5.32
N PHE A 159 -0.28 41.73 4.03
CA PHE A 159 0.26 40.56 3.35
C PHE A 159 1.55 40.90 2.63
N GLU A 160 2.61 40.15 2.91
CA GLU A 160 3.90 40.26 2.21
C GLU A 160 3.79 39.71 0.77
N GLY A 161 2.84 38.82 0.51
CA GLY A 161 2.61 38.21 -0.79
C GLY A 161 2.03 39.16 -1.84
N LYS A 162 2.60 39.11 -3.06
CA LYS A 162 2.11 39.89 -4.22
C LYS A 162 0.78 39.41 -4.79
N LEU A 163 0.43 38.15 -4.55
CA LEU A 163 -0.78 37.50 -5.06
C LEU A 163 -1.66 37.14 -3.86
N MET A 164 -2.71 37.94 -3.66
CA MET A 164 -3.72 37.67 -2.65
C MET A 164 -4.86 36.84 -3.26
N SER A 165 -5.46 36.01 -2.44
CA SER A 165 -6.72 35.33 -2.68
C SER A 165 -7.80 35.93 -1.79
N SER A 166 -8.97 36.14 -2.36
CA SER A 166 -10.10 36.67 -1.61
C SER A 166 -11.44 36.21 -2.17
N SER A 167 -12.43 36.11 -1.31
CA SER A 167 -13.79 35.70 -1.68
C SER A 167 -14.82 36.26 -0.72
N LYS A 168 -15.97 36.64 -1.27
CA LYS A 168 -17.20 36.81 -0.49
C LYS A 168 -17.79 35.44 -0.22
N VAL A 169 -18.26 35.20 1.00
CA VAL A 169 -18.65 33.87 1.49
C VAL A 169 -19.89 33.97 2.36
N LEU A 170 -20.68 32.89 2.38
CA LEU A 170 -21.85 32.74 3.26
C LEU A 170 -22.87 33.90 3.27
N GLN A 171 -22.91 34.72 2.20
CA GLN A 171 -23.79 35.89 2.06
C GLN A 171 -23.63 36.97 3.16
N GLY A 172 -22.43 37.09 3.74
CA GLY A 172 -22.17 38.09 4.78
C GLY A 172 -20.73 38.14 5.28
N GLY A 173 -19.84 37.26 4.79
CA GLY A 173 -18.43 37.25 5.14
C GLY A 173 -17.55 37.54 3.95
N GLU A 174 -16.32 37.93 4.23
CA GLU A 174 -15.26 38.11 3.25
C GLU A 174 -13.95 37.59 3.83
N ILE A 175 -13.16 36.88 3.01
CA ILE A 175 -11.88 36.29 3.43
C ILE A 175 -10.76 36.90 2.62
N TRP A 176 -9.62 37.18 3.26
CA TRP A 176 -8.38 37.58 2.60
C TRP A 176 -7.20 36.76 3.11
N THR A 177 -6.33 36.33 2.20
CA THR A 177 -5.07 35.65 2.50
C THR A 177 -4.15 35.67 1.29
N ASP A 178 -2.83 35.58 1.48
CA ASP A 178 -1.86 35.29 0.42
C ASP A 178 -1.37 33.84 0.44
N PHE A 179 -1.85 33.03 1.39
CA PHE A 179 -1.42 31.66 1.66
C PHE A 179 0.09 31.50 1.90
N GLN A 180 0.80 32.59 2.22
CA GLN A 180 2.23 32.60 2.50
C GLN A 180 2.50 32.65 4.00
N ILE A 181 3.61 32.02 4.39
CA ILE A 181 4.19 32.17 5.72
C ILE A 181 4.89 33.54 5.74
N GLN A 182 4.46 34.41 6.64
CA GLN A 182 5.03 35.75 6.79
C GLN A 182 6.37 35.69 7.54
N SER A 183 7.04 36.83 7.66
CA SER A 183 8.32 36.96 8.37
C SER A 183 8.30 36.52 9.85
N ASP A 184 7.13 36.48 10.49
CA ASP A 184 6.93 35.97 11.85
C ASP A 184 6.79 34.44 11.93
N GLY A 185 6.75 33.74 10.79
CA GLY A 185 6.59 32.29 10.71
C GLY A 185 5.13 31.81 10.69
N PHE A 186 4.15 32.71 10.59
CA PHE A 186 2.73 32.37 10.54
C PHE A 186 2.11 32.72 9.19
N SER A 187 1.19 31.88 8.70
CA SER A 187 0.28 32.31 7.65
C SER A 187 -0.79 33.24 8.21
N ARG A 188 -1.28 34.18 7.39
CA ARG A 188 -2.27 35.17 7.83
C ARG A 188 -3.58 35.01 7.08
N PHE A 189 -4.66 35.21 7.82
CA PHE A 189 -6.02 35.27 7.30
C PHE A 189 -6.75 36.43 7.93
N VAL A 190 -7.49 37.18 7.12
CA VAL A 190 -8.43 38.19 7.60
C VAL A 190 -9.83 37.73 7.23
N VAL A 191 -10.70 37.64 8.22
CA VAL A 191 -12.13 37.35 8.08
C VAL A 191 -12.89 38.62 8.43
N ARG A 192 -13.59 39.17 7.44
CA ARG A 192 -14.39 40.38 7.63
C ARG A 192 -15.85 39.99 7.80
N ASP A 193 -16.42 40.41 8.92
CA ASP A 193 -17.83 40.25 9.25
C ASP A 193 -18.63 41.45 8.72
N ILE A 194 -19.23 41.30 7.53
CA ILE A 194 -20.07 42.32 6.90
C ILE A 194 -21.52 42.18 7.40
N ASP A 195 -22.05 40.96 7.36
CA ASP A 195 -23.39 40.59 7.85
C ASP A 195 -23.44 39.09 8.23
N LEU A 196 -22.41 38.59 8.92
CA LEU A 196 -22.42 37.21 9.42
C LEU A 196 -23.41 37.09 10.58
N ARG A 197 -24.21 36.03 10.51
CA ARG A 197 -25.23 35.72 11.53
C ARG A 197 -24.68 34.77 12.58
N GLU A 198 -25.02 35.05 13.83
CA GLU A 198 -24.81 34.12 14.96
C GLU A 198 -23.37 33.56 14.98
N LEU A 199 -23.23 32.23 14.90
CA LEU A 199 -21.98 31.49 14.95
C LEU A 199 -21.28 31.34 13.58
N GLN A 200 -21.71 32.08 12.54
CA GLN A 200 -21.12 31.96 11.20
C GLN A 200 -19.65 32.39 11.16
N GLY A 201 -19.24 33.44 11.88
CA GLY A 201 -17.85 33.88 11.94
C GLY A 201 -16.91 32.79 12.47
N GLY A 202 -17.31 32.12 13.55
CA GLY A 202 -16.58 30.98 14.11
C GLY A 202 -16.44 29.80 13.16
N ARG A 203 -17.54 29.42 12.50
CA ARG A 203 -17.51 28.37 11.46
C ARG A 203 -16.64 28.75 10.28
N LEU A 204 -16.66 30.02 9.89
CA LEU A 204 -15.86 30.52 8.77
C LEU A 204 -14.36 30.47 9.07
N ALA A 205 -13.95 31.01 10.22
CA ALA A 205 -12.57 30.95 10.69
C ALA A 205 -12.08 29.50 10.81
N GLN A 206 -12.91 28.62 11.40
CA GLN A 206 -12.58 27.19 11.49
C GLN A 206 -12.39 26.54 10.11
N ARG A 207 -13.28 26.81 9.15
CA ARG A 207 -13.15 26.25 7.79
C ARG A 207 -11.88 26.69 7.09
N ILE A 208 -11.47 27.95 7.27
CA ILE A 208 -10.22 28.47 6.70
C ILE A 208 -9.01 27.76 7.33
N LEU A 209 -9.00 27.60 8.65
CA LEU A 209 -7.95 26.88 9.37
C LEU A 209 -7.91 25.39 8.98
N GLU A 210 -9.07 24.77 8.73
CA GLU A 210 -9.17 23.41 8.20
C GLU A 210 -8.62 23.32 6.77
N ILE A 211 -8.94 24.27 5.88
CA ILE A 211 -8.35 24.34 4.52
C ILE A 211 -6.82 24.46 4.62
N GLU A 212 -6.32 25.35 5.48
CA GLU A 212 -4.89 25.56 5.71
C GLU A 212 -4.18 24.29 6.22
N THR A 213 -4.80 23.62 7.19
CA THR A 213 -4.24 22.39 7.75
C THR A 213 -4.27 21.26 6.75
N TYR A 214 -5.43 21.02 6.13
CA TYR A 214 -5.60 19.91 5.21
C TYR A 214 -4.81 20.10 3.89
N ARG A 215 -4.59 21.34 3.41
CA ARG A 215 -3.71 21.54 2.23
C ARG A 215 -2.28 21.11 2.53
N MET A 216 -1.77 21.42 3.73
CA MET A 216 -0.40 21.06 4.13
C MET A 216 -0.30 19.56 4.35
N MET A 217 -1.28 18.95 5.00
CA MET A 217 -1.36 17.50 5.18
C MET A 217 -1.49 16.75 3.85
N ALA A 218 -2.25 17.28 2.89
CA ALA A 218 -2.37 16.72 1.54
C ALA A 218 -1.02 16.77 0.80
N LEU A 219 -0.28 17.88 0.92
CA LEU A 219 1.01 18.06 0.26
C LEU A 219 2.12 17.13 0.78
N LEU A 220 1.96 16.49 1.94
CA LEU A 220 2.93 15.51 2.45
C LEU A 220 3.12 14.31 1.51
N GLY A 221 2.19 14.01 0.60
CA GLY A 221 2.38 12.98 -0.42
C GLY A 221 3.30 13.39 -1.57
N LEU A 222 3.49 14.68 -1.83
CA LEU A 222 4.24 15.14 -3.00
C LEU A 222 5.72 14.72 -2.96
N PRO A 223 6.46 14.86 -1.84
CA PRO A 223 7.85 14.39 -1.77
C PRO A 223 7.97 12.88 -2.03
N HIS A 224 7.02 12.07 -1.53
CA HIS A 224 6.98 10.63 -1.77
C HIS A 224 6.78 10.32 -3.26
N ALA A 225 5.90 11.07 -3.93
CA ALA A 225 5.68 10.93 -5.37
C ALA A 225 6.94 11.29 -6.18
N GLN A 226 7.61 12.38 -5.82
CA GLN A 226 8.84 12.85 -6.47
C GLN A 226 9.99 11.86 -6.31
N GLN A 227 10.13 11.23 -5.13
CA GLN A 227 11.15 10.22 -4.87
C GLN A 227 10.82 8.87 -5.56
N SER A 228 9.55 8.51 -5.62
CA SER A 228 9.10 7.26 -6.26
C SER A 228 9.24 7.29 -7.78
N GLY A 229 9.07 8.45 -8.42
CA GLY A 229 9.08 8.59 -9.88
C GLY A 229 10.33 7.99 -10.55
N PRO A 230 11.56 8.41 -10.17
CA PRO A 230 12.79 7.83 -10.70
C PRO A 230 12.92 6.33 -10.43
N LEU A 231 12.58 5.86 -9.23
CA LEU A 231 12.64 4.44 -8.88
C LEU A 231 11.71 3.58 -9.76
N LEU A 232 10.52 4.09 -10.07
CA LEU A 232 9.60 3.43 -10.98
C LEU A 232 10.12 3.39 -12.42
N ASN A 233 10.80 4.45 -12.88
CA ASN A 233 11.44 4.44 -14.20
C ASN A 233 12.51 3.34 -14.28
N GLU A 234 13.32 3.17 -13.24
CA GLU A 234 14.32 2.10 -13.18
C GLU A 234 13.69 0.71 -13.21
N ILE A 235 12.69 0.45 -12.35
CA ILE A 235 12.00 -0.85 -12.30
C ILE A 235 11.32 -1.17 -13.64
N GLU A 236 10.70 -0.18 -14.28
CA GLU A 236 10.06 -0.36 -15.58
C GLU A 236 11.09 -0.64 -16.69
N GLY A 237 12.24 0.04 -16.68
CA GLY A 237 13.35 -0.23 -17.59
C GLY A 237 13.94 -1.63 -17.40
N ASP A 238 14.17 -2.04 -16.14
CA ASP A 238 14.64 -3.38 -15.79
C ASP A 238 13.65 -4.45 -16.28
N LEU A 239 12.35 -4.25 -16.05
CA LEU A 239 11.31 -5.17 -16.50
C LEU A 239 11.26 -5.29 -18.03
N ALA A 240 11.37 -4.17 -18.74
CA ALA A 240 11.39 -4.16 -20.19
C ALA A 240 12.59 -4.94 -20.75
N ALA A 241 13.79 -4.74 -20.17
CA ALA A 241 14.99 -5.46 -20.54
C ALA A 241 14.87 -6.97 -20.28
N LEU A 242 14.33 -7.37 -19.11
CA LEU A 242 14.10 -8.77 -18.77
C LEU A 242 13.07 -9.43 -19.69
N THR A 243 11.99 -8.74 -20.00
CA THR A 243 10.94 -9.24 -20.92
C THR A 243 11.52 -9.42 -22.32
N ALA A 244 12.38 -8.52 -22.79
CA ALA A 244 13.08 -8.68 -24.07
C ALA A 244 14.04 -9.88 -24.08
N ALA A 245 14.78 -10.10 -22.99
CA ALA A 245 15.66 -11.27 -22.84
C ALA A 245 14.86 -12.58 -22.84
N MET A 246 13.69 -12.62 -22.19
CA MET A 246 12.78 -13.76 -22.24
C MET A 246 12.38 -14.09 -23.68
N VAL A 247 11.91 -13.10 -24.45
CA VAL A 247 11.50 -13.29 -25.86
C VAL A 247 12.67 -13.78 -26.73
N GLN A 248 13.88 -13.27 -26.51
CA GLN A 248 15.07 -13.74 -27.25
C GLN A 248 15.40 -15.20 -26.94
N SER A 249 15.31 -15.61 -25.66
CA SER A 249 15.55 -17.00 -25.26
C SER A 249 14.46 -17.96 -25.75
N GLU A 250 13.24 -17.49 -26.04
CA GLU A 250 12.18 -18.34 -26.63
C GLU A 250 12.47 -18.70 -28.10
N GLN A 251 13.21 -17.85 -28.82
CA GLN A 251 13.51 -18.06 -30.23
C GLN A 251 14.61 -19.11 -30.46
N SER A 252 15.39 -19.48 -29.43
CA SER A 252 16.36 -20.55 -29.49
C SER A 252 15.73 -21.87 -29.03
N THR A 253 15.26 -22.67 -29.99
CA THR A 253 14.41 -23.86 -29.77
C THR A 253 15.16 -25.10 -29.22
N THR A 254 16.31 -24.93 -28.57
CA THR A 254 17.20 -26.07 -28.27
C THR A 254 17.03 -26.66 -26.87
N GLY A 255 16.38 -25.96 -25.93
CA GLY A 255 16.17 -26.45 -24.57
C GLY A 255 17.48 -26.78 -23.85
N THR A 256 18.53 -26.01 -24.12
CA THR A 256 19.87 -26.31 -23.60
C THR A 256 19.97 -26.02 -22.10
N PRO A 257 20.92 -26.65 -21.39
CA PRO A 257 21.18 -26.33 -19.98
C PRO A 257 21.54 -24.84 -19.76
N GLU A 258 22.12 -24.18 -20.76
CA GLU A 258 22.46 -22.75 -20.71
C GLU A 258 21.20 -21.87 -20.76
N GLU A 259 20.21 -22.22 -21.60
CA GLU A 259 18.91 -21.54 -21.66
C GLU A 259 18.13 -21.69 -20.35
N GLN A 260 18.15 -22.88 -19.73
CA GLN A 260 17.54 -23.10 -18.41
C GLN A 260 18.19 -22.23 -17.32
N ALA A 261 19.52 -22.16 -17.30
CA ALA A 261 20.23 -21.33 -16.34
C ALA A 261 19.93 -19.84 -16.53
N GLU A 262 19.68 -19.39 -17.77
CA GLU A 262 19.29 -18.01 -18.06
C GLU A 262 17.84 -17.72 -17.62
N ASP A 263 16.88 -18.60 -17.91
CA ASP A 263 15.49 -18.48 -17.45
C ASP A 263 15.42 -18.40 -15.92
N GLU A 264 16.21 -19.20 -15.19
CA GLU A 264 16.30 -19.12 -13.73
C GLU A 264 16.92 -17.80 -13.22
N ARG A 265 17.87 -17.21 -13.96
CA ARG A 265 18.42 -15.89 -13.62
C ARG A 265 17.39 -14.79 -13.85
N ILE A 266 16.67 -14.84 -14.97
CA ILE A 266 15.59 -13.90 -15.27
C ILE A 266 14.52 -13.98 -14.18
N LEU A 267 14.11 -15.19 -13.76
CA LEU A 267 13.11 -15.39 -12.71
C LEU A 267 13.53 -14.75 -11.39
N ARG A 268 14.79 -14.95 -10.98
CA ARG A 268 15.34 -14.32 -9.78
C ARG A 268 15.33 -12.80 -9.87
N ARG A 269 15.66 -12.23 -11.04
CA ARG A 269 15.63 -10.77 -11.24
C ARG A 269 14.20 -10.22 -11.22
N ILE A 270 13.23 -10.88 -11.86
CA ILE A 270 11.81 -10.49 -11.81
C ILE A 270 11.28 -10.55 -10.37
N THR A 271 11.61 -11.60 -9.63
CA THR A 271 11.26 -11.73 -8.20
C THR A 271 11.85 -10.57 -7.38
N GLY A 272 13.08 -10.16 -7.69
CA GLY A 272 13.71 -8.98 -7.09
C GLY A 272 12.98 -7.68 -7.42
N LEU A 273 12.50 -7.50 -8.66
CA LEU A 273 11.67 -6.35 -9.03
C LEU A 273 10.32 -6.36 -8.29
N ALA A 274 9.70 -7.54 -8.12
CA ALA A 274 8.47 -7.70 -7.34
C ALA A 274 8.66 -7.25 -5.88
N ALA A 275 9.77 -7.66 -5.26
CA ALA A 275 10.10 -7.23 -3.90
C ALA A 275 10.36 -5.71 -3.80
N ARG A 276 11.02 -5.12 -4.81
CA ARG A 276 11.26 -3.67 -4.85
C ARG A 276 9.97 -2.86 -4.96
N ILE A 277 9.05 -3.26 -5.86
CA ILE A 277 7.77 -2.56 -6.03
C ILE A 277 6.87 -2.73 -4.82
N GLU A 278 6.85 -3.92 -4.20
CA GLU A 278 6.07 -4.18 -2.99
C GLU A 278 6.56 -3.33 -1.82
N LYS A 279 7.89 -3.26 -1.63
CA LYS A 279 8.48 -2.37 -0.63
C LYS A 279 8.06 -0.91 -0.84
N LEU A 280 8.16 -0.42 -2.08
CA LEU A 280 7.78 0.96 -2.42
C LEU A 280 6.28 1.22 -2.20
N SER A 281 5.43 0.23 -2.48
CA SER A 281 3.99 0.29 -2.24
C SER A 281 3.67 0.36 -0.74
N LEU A 282 4.28 -0.51 0.07
CA LEU A 282 4.09 -0.52 1.53
C LEU A 282 4.55 0.80 2.17
N GLU A 283 5.65 1.38 1.71
CA GLU A 283 6.17 2.65 2.23
C GLU A 283 5.27 3.86 1.91
N ASN A 284 4.58 3.86 0.76
CA ASN A 284 3.90 5.05 0.26
C ASN A 284 2.36 4.97 0.26
N SER A 285 1.77 3.77 0.31
CA SER A 285 0.32 3.55 0.17
C SER A 285 -0.50 4.37 1.17
N TYR A 286 -0.11 4.33 2.45
CA TYR A 286 -0.76 5.13 3.50
C TYR A 286 -0.70 6.63 3.19
N ARG A 287 0.48 7.14 2.82
CA ARG A 287 0.69 8.57 2.57
C ARG A 287 -0.09 9.05 1.35
N PHE A 288 -0.13 8.29 0.25
CA PHE A 288 -0.94 8.65 -0.92
C PHE A 288 -2.45 8.61 -0.62
N SER A 289 -2.91 7.58 0.10
CA SER A 289 -4.31 7.49 0.53
C SER A 289 -4.72 8.65 1.45
N ALA A 290 -3.88 8.97 2.44
CA ALA A 290 -4.08 10.09 3.34
C ALA A 290 -4.09 11.43 2.58
N SER A 291 -3.14 11.63 1.65
CA SER A 291 -3.07 12.85 0.84
C SER A 291 -4.35 13.06 0.01
N GLN A 292 -4.88 11.99 -0.60
CA GLN A 292 -6.14 12.05 -1.34
C GLN A 292 -7.34 12.31 -0.42
N ALA A 293 -7.36 11.73 0.79
CA ALA A 293 -8.41 12.00 1.77
C ALA A 293 -8.41 13.47 2.21
N TYR A 294 -7.25 14.03 2.54
CA TYR A 294 -7.13 15.45 2.90
C TYR A 294 -7.47 16.38 1.74
N PHE A 295 -7.08 16.04 0.51
CA PHE A 295 -7.47 16.82 -0.66
C PHE A 295 -9.00 16.91 -0.82
N ARG A 296 -9.71 15.79 -0.65
CA ARG A 296 -11.18 15.77 -0.65
C ARG A 296 -11.78 16.62 0.47
N LEU A 297 -11.15 16.64 1.65
CA LEU A 297 -11.58 17.52 2.75
C LEU A 297 -11.38 19.00 2.39
N VAL A 298 -10.26 19.37 1.77
CA VAL A 298 -10.03 20.74 1.26
C VAL A 298 -11.14 21.14 0.28
N GLN A 299 -11.44 20.28 -0.72
CA GLN A 299 -12.50 20.54 -1.71
C GLN A 299 -13.86 20.72 -1.04
N ALA A 300 -14.24 19.81 -0.13
CA ALA A 300 -15.50 19.91 0.61
C ALA A 300 -15.60 21.22 1.41
N ARG A 301 -14.52 21.67 2.05
CA ARG A 301 -14.51 22.95 2.78
C ARG A 301 -14.63 24.15 1.87
N ILE A 302 -13.99 24.14 0.71
CA ILE A 302 -14.12 25.21 -0.29
C ILE A 302 -15.56 25.27 -0.82
N GLU A 303 -16.17 24.14 -1.15
CA GLU A 303 -17.58 24.08 -1.57
C GLU A 303 -18.52 24.66 -0.50
N GLU A 304 -18.26 24.33 0.76
CA GLU A 304 -19.00 24.84 1.91
C GLU A 304 -18.87 26.36 2.15
N LEU A 305 -17.80 27.00 1.66
CA LEU A 305 -17.63 28.46 1.74
C LEU A 305 -18.66 29.20 0.87
N ARG A 306 -19.15 28.55 -0.20
CA ARG A 306 -20.04 29.15 -1.21
C ARG A 306 -19.44 30.46 -1.74
N GLU A 307 -18.21 30.36 -2.24
CA GLU A 307 -17.44 31.51 -2.67
C GLU A 307 -18.13 32.29 -3.80
N GLN A 308 -18.07 33.61 -3.67
CA GLN A 308 -18.40 34.56 -4.72
C GLN A 308 -17.17 35.41 -4.99
N ARG A 309 -16.93 35.65 -6.27
CA ARG A 309 -15.72 36.33 -6.74
C ARG A 309 -15.70 37.80 -6.32
N ILE A 310 -14.51 38.26 -5.96
CA ILE A 310 -14.18 39.68 -5.86
C ILE A 310 -13.35 40.04 -7.09
N GLU A 311 -13.70 41.14 -7.77
CA GLU A 311 -13.02 41.53 -9.00
C GLU A 311 -11.52 41.78 -8.76
N GLY A 312 -10.70 41.31 -9.70
CA GLY A 312 -9.24 41.53 -9.67
C GLY A 312 -8.44 40.55 -8.80
N VAL A 313 -9.08 39.69 -8.01
CA VAL A 313 -8.40 38.70 -7.15
C VAL A 313 -8.97 37.29 -7.34
N PRO A 314 -8.14 36.24 -7.33
CA PRO A 314 -8.62 34.85 -7.40
C PRO A 314 -9.33 34.43 -6.12
N THR A 315 -10.30 33.52 -6.25
CA THR A 315 -10.92 32.89 -5.07
C THR A 315 -9.97 31.94 -4.35
N ILE A 316 -10.32 31.47 -3.15
CA ILE A 316 -9.55 30.43 -2.47
C ILE A 316 -9.63 29.14 -3.29
N GLY A 317 -10.82 28.80 -3.81
CA GLY A 317 -11.01 27.67 -4.70
C GLY A 317 -10.13 27.73 -5.95
N GLU A 318 -10.12 28.86 -6.68
CA GLU A 318 -9.28 29.04 -7.87
C GLU A 318 -7.78 28.93 -7.55
N PHE A 319 -7.36 29.46 -6.39
CA PHE A 319 -5.98 29.32 -5.94
C PHE A 319 -5.63 27.86 -5.66
N MET A 320 -6.48 27.13 -4.93
CA MET A 320 -6.24 25.72 -4.61
C MET A 320 -6.27 24.83 -5.86
N GLU A 321 -7.18 25.08 -6.79
CA GLU A 321 -7.22 24.34 -8.07
C GLU A 321 -5.90 24.50 -8.84
N ARG A 322 -5.33 25.70 -8.87
CA ARG A 322 -4.09 25.97 -9.61
C ARG A 322 -2.82 25.56 -8.88
N ARG A 323 -2.83 25.50 -7.54
CA ARG A 323 -1.61 25.32 -6.72
C ARG A 323 -1.56 24.02 -5.93
N LEU A 324 -2.70 23.41 -5.61
CA LEU A 324 -2.78 22.14 -4.88
C LEU A 324 -3.12 20.97 -5.81
N ALA A 325 -4.08 21.13 -6.73
CA ALA A 325 -4.54 20.03 -7.58
C ALA A 325 -3.42 19.37 -8.43
N PRO A 326 -2.45 20.12 -9.02
CA PRO A 326 -1.35 19.50 -9.76
C PRO A 326 -0.51 18.54 -8.92
N ALA A 327 -0.21 18.89 -7.67
CA ALA A 327 0.52 18.02 -6.75
C ALA A 327 -0.26 16.74 -6.45
N MET A 328 -1.58 16.85 -6.27
CA MET A 328 -2.43 15.69 -6.01
C MET A 328 -2.56 14.77 -7.23
N ASN A 329 -2.63 15.35 -8.43
CA ASN A 329 -2.59 14.60 -9.69
C ASN A 329 -1.28 13.83 -9.84
N THR A 330 -0.14 14.42 -9.43
CA THR A 330 1.15 13.71 -9.39
C THR A 330 1.12 12.52 -8.42
N CYS A 331 0.63 12.70 -7.20
CA CYS A 331 0.49 11.60 -6.23
C CYS A 331 -0.37 10.46 -6.80
N GLN A 332 -1.52 10.78 -7.39
CA GLN A 332 -2.43 9.79 -7.97
C GLN A 332 -1.83 9.10 -9.20
N ALA A 333 -1.07 9.81 -10.03
CA ALA A 333 -0.39 9.23 -11.18
C ALA A 333 0.68 8.23 -10.75
N ILE A 334 1.47 8.55 -9.73
CA ILE A 334 2.51 7.66 -9.19
C ILE A 334 1.89 6.43 -8.52
N ALA A 335 0.83 6.58 -7.72
CA ALA A 335 0.13 5.46 -7.09
C ALA A 335 -0.41 4.47 -8.15
N ARG A 336 -1.12 4.98 -9.17
CA ARG A 336 -1.61 4.15 -10.28
C ARG A 336 -0.48 3.47 -11.05
N ARG A 337 0.64 4.16 -11.23
CA ARG A 337 1.82 3.58 -11.91
C ARG A 337 2.45 2.47 -11.07
N GLN A 338 2.48 2.60 -9.75
CA GLN A 338 2.95 1.54 -8.84
C GLN A 338 2.09 0.28 -8.99
N GLU A 339 0.77 0.42 -8.91
CA GLU A 339 -0.19 -0.68 -9.06
C GLU A 339 -0.04 -1.37 -10.43
N ALA A 340 -0.05 -0.60 -11.52
CA ALA A 340 0.08 -1.14 -12.87
C ALA A 340 1.42 -1.86 -13.09
N LEU A 341 2.52 -1.37 -12.50
CA LEU A 341 3.83 -2.01 -12.61
C LEU A 341 3.89 -3.30 -11.78
N ALA A 342 3.30 -3.32 -10.58
CA ALA A 342 3.18 -4.52 -9.76
C ALA A 342 2.40 -5.63 -10.49
N GLU A 343 1.26 -5.30 -11.10
CA GLU A 343 0.47 -6.24 -11.90
C GLU A 343 1.26 -6.79 -13.10
N ARG A 344 1.99 -5.92 -13.82
CA ARG A 344 2.83 -6.34 -14.95
C ARG A 344 3.95 -7.28 -14.50
N ILE A 345 4.63 -6.97 -13.40
CA ILE A 345 5.69 -7.83 -12.86
C ILE A 345 5.13 -9.19 -12.45
N ALA A 346 3.98 -9.23 -11.76
CA ALA A 346 3.32 -10.47 -11.36
C ALA A 346 2.97 -11.33 -12.58
N HIS A 347 2.38 -10.72 -13.61
CA HIS A 347 2.04 -11.41 -14.85
C HIS A 347 3.29 -11.98 -15.56
N THR A 348 4.36 -11.18 -15.70
CA THR A 348 5.60 -11.67 -16.33
C THR A 348 6.24 -12.80 -15.52
N ASN A 349 6.18 -12.73 -14.19
CA ASN A 349 6.65 -13.80 -13.31
C ASN A 349 5.87 -15.11 -13.52
N ASP A 350 4.55 -15.03 -13.64
CA ASP A 350 3.69 -16.19 -13.88
C ASP A 350 3.93 -16.82 -15.26
N LEU A 351 4.12 -16.00 -16.30
CA LEU A 351 4.50 -16.49 -17.63
C LEU A 351 5.83 -17.25 -17.61
N LEU A 352 6.86 -16.69 -16.97
CA LEU A 352 8.16 -17.33 -16.87
C LEU A 352 8.12 -18.63 -16.07
N ARG A 353 7.38 -18.64 -14.95
CA ARG A 353 7.17 -19.84 -14.14
C ARG A 353 6.46 -20.94 -14.94
N THR A 354 5.46 -20.56 -15.73
CA THR A 354 4.74 -21.49 -16.62
C THR A 354 5.69 -22.08 -17.67
N ARG A 355 6.53 -21.25 -18.30
CA ARG A 355 7.52 -21.69 -19.27
C ARG A 355 8.53 -22.67 -18.66
N ILE A 356 9.12 -22.34 -17.52
CA ILE A 356 10.06 -23.23 -16.80
C ILE A 356 9.39 -24.57 -16.48
N GLY A 357 8.12 -24.54 -16.03
CA GLY A 357 7.34 -25.74 -15.78
C GLY A 357 7.19 -26.63 -17.03
N ILE A 358 6.86 -26.05 -18.19
CA ILE A 358 6.75 -26.78 -19.46
C ILE A 358 8.09 -27.40 -19.88
N VAL A 359 9.20 -26.66 -19.72
CA VAL A 359 10.55 -27.17 -20.06
C VAL A 359 10.92 -28.34 -19.16
N GLN A 360 10.67 -28.24 -17.85
CA GLN A 360 10.93 -29.33 -16.89
C GLN A 360 10.06 -30.56 -17.18
N GLU A 361 8.78 -30.37 -17.52
CA GLU A 361 7.89 -31.48 -17.87
C GLU A 361 8.36 -32.21 -19.15
N ARG A 362 8.76 -31.46 -20.19
CA ARG A 362 9.35 -32.03 -21.41
C ARG A 362 10.61 -32.84 -21.12
N GLN A 363 11.48 -32.34 -20.24
CA GLN A 363 12.70 -33.02 -19.84
C GLN A 363 12.40 -34.32 -19.06
N ASN A 364 11.48 -34.27 -18.11
CA ASN A 364 11.02 -35.46 -17.38
C ASN A 364 10.45 -36.51 -18.34
N ARG A 365 9.66 -36.09 -19.34
CA ARG A 365 9.15 -37.00 -20.38
C ARG A 365 10.26 -37.64 -21.19
N GLN A 366 11.25 -36.87 -21.65
CA GLN A 366 12.41 -37.40 -22.39
C GLN A 366 13.22 -38.40 -21.56
N ILE A 367 13.41 -38.13 -20.27
CA ILE A 367 14.09 -39.06 -19.34
C ILE A 367 13.32 -40.38 -19.26
N LEU A 368 12.00 -40.33 -19.05
CA LEU A 368 11.14 -41.52 -18.99
C LEU A 368 11.14 -42.30 -20.32
N GLU A 369 11.08 -41.62 -21.46
CA GLU A 369 11.18 -42.25 -22.78
C GLU A 369 12.53 -42.96 -22.97
N SER A 370 13.65 -42.32 -22.57
CA SER A 370 14.98 -42.94 -22.63
C SER A 370 15.11 -44.15 -21.71
N MET A 371 14.43 -44.13 -20.56
CA MET A 371 14.42 -45.22 -19.59
C MET A 371 13.61 -46.40 -20.14
N ASN A 372 12.44 -46.14 -20.71
CA ASN A 372 11.61 -47.14 -21.37
C ASN A 372 12.34 -47.79 -22.56
N ALA A 373 13.04 -47.00 -23.37
CA ALA A 373 13.84 -47.51 -24.48
C ALA A 373 14.96 -48.44 -23.99
N ARG A 374 15.68 -48.04 -22.93
CA ARG A 374 16.73 -48.87 -22.29
C ARG A 374 16.15 -50.16 -21.70
N ALA A 375 15.02 -50.09 -21.01
CA ALA A 375 14.33 -51.26 -20.47
C ALA A 375 13.88 -52.22 -21.57
N ALA A 376 13.34 -51.70 -22.68
CA ALA A 376 12.97 -52.51 -23.84
C ALA A 376 14.17 -53.19 -24.51
N GLN A 377 15.32 -52.51 -24.58
CA GLN A 377 16.57 -53.11 -25.07
C GLN A 377 17.07 -54.22 -24.13
N GLN A 378 17.01 -54.01 -22.81
CA GLN A 378 17.37 -55.03 -21.82
C GLN A 378 16.46 -56.25 -21.93
N LEU A 379 15.15 -56.06 -22.11
CA LEU A 379 14.20 -57.16 -22.34
C LEU A 379 14.52 -57.96 -23.60
N LYS A 380 14.86 -57.30 -24.72
CA LYS A 380 15.25 -57.99 -25.95
C LYS A 380 16.54 -58.81 -25.78
N LEU A 381 17.54 -58.26 -25.08
CA LEU A 381 18.77 -58.99 -24.79
C LEU A 381 18.51 -60.19 -23.87
N GLN A 382 17.66 -60.02 -22.86
CA GLN A 382 17.25 -61.11 -21.97
C GLN A 382 16.54 -62.23 -22.75
N GLN A 383 15.59 -61.87 -23.62
CA GLN A 383 14.90 -62.84 -24.49
C GLN A 383 15.87 -63.57 -25.46
N ALA A 384 16.89 -62.88 -25.97
CA ALA A 384 17.92 -63.50 -26.80
C ALA A 384 18.77 -64.51 -26.01
N VAL A 385 19.15 -64.19 -24.77
CA VAL A 385 19.86 -65.11 -23.86
C VAL A 385 18.96 -66.31 -23.48
N GLU A 386 17.67 -66.08 -23.26
CA GLU A 386 16.71 -67.16 -23.02
C GLU A 386 16.63 -68.12 -24.21
N GLY A 387 16.56 -67.60 -25.45
CA GLY A 387 16.59 -68.42 -26.66
C GLY A 387 17.85 -69.28 -26.77
N LEU A 388 19.02 -68.73 -26.40
CA LEU A 388 20.27 -69.47 -26.35
C LEU A 388 20.26 -70.54 -25.24
N SER A 389 19.66 -70.25 -24.08
CA SER A 389 19.56 -71.19 -22.97
C SER A 389 18.70 -72.42 -23.32
N VAL A 390 17.64 -72.26 -24.12
CA VAL A 390 16.83 -73.38 -24.64
C VAL A 390 17.71 -74.33 -25.46
N ALA A 391 18.57 -73.79 -26.33
CA ALA A 391 19.48 -74.60 -27.13
C ALA A 391 20.51 -75.33 -26.24
N ALA A 392 21.12 -74.63 -25.28
CA ALA A 392 22.11 -75.22 -24.38
C ALA A 392 21.50 -76.32 -23.49
N ILE A 393 20.35 -76.06 -22.84
CA ILE A 393 19.66 -77.02 -21.98
C ILE A 393 19.21 -78.24 -22.79
N SER A 394 18.63 -78.03 -23.97
CA SER A 394 18.21 -79.13 -24.84
C SER A 394 19.38 -80.03 -25.21
N TYR A 395 20.53 -79.45 -25.56
CA TYR A 395 21.76 -80.20 -25.85
C TYR A 395 22.22 -81.03 -24.65
N TYR A 396 22.29 -80.46 -23.45
CA TYR A 396 22.70 -81.18 -22.23
C TYR A 396 21.73 -82.31 -21.87
N VAL A 397 20.42 -82.08 -21.95
CA VAL A 397 19.39 -83.09 -21.63
C VAL A 397 19.44 -84.26 -22.62
N ILE A 398 19.57 -83.96 -23.92
CA ILE A 398 19.73 -85.00 -24.95
C ILE A 398 21.01 -85.80 -24.70
N GLY A 399 22.12 -85.14 -24.34
CA GLY A 399 23.37 -85.79 -23.97
C GLY A 399 23.20 -86.75 -22.79
N LEU A 400 22.52 -86.31 -21.71
CA LEU A 400 22.20 -87.13 -20.54
C LEU A 400 21.32 -88.34 -20.88
N LEU A 401 20.29 -88.16 -21.70
CA LEU A 401 19.43 -89.26 -22.17
C LEU A 401 20.21 -90.25 -23.04
N GLY A 402 21.12 -89.76 -23.87
CA GLY A 402 22.02 -90.61 -24.65
C GLY A 402 22.93 -91.46 -23.77
N TYR A 403 23.50 -90.89 -22.70
CA TYR A 403 24.28 -91.64 -21.71
C TYR A 403 23.43 -92.66 -20.95
N ALA A 404 22.22 -92.28 -20.52
CA ALA A 404 21.29 -93.18 -19.85
C ALA A 404 20.86 -94.35 -20.76
N GLY A 405 20.59 -94.08 -22.05
CA GLY A 405 20.27 -95.10 -23.04
C GLY A 405 21.41 -96.08 -23.29
N LYS A 406 22.66 -95.58 -23.33
CA LYS A 406 23.86 -96.43 -23.39
C LYS A 406 24.02 -97.30 -22.15
N ALA A 407 23.75 -96.76 -20.96
CA ALA A 407 23.79 -97.52 -19.70
C ALA A 407 22.68 -98.59 -19.63
N ALA A 408 21.46 -98.28 -20.09
CA ALA A 408 20.35 -99.24 -20.13
C ALA A 408 20.60 -100.38 -21.13
N LYS A 409 21.23 -100.09 -22.28
CA LYS A 409 21.69 -101.12 -23.22
C LYS A 409 22.76 -102.01 -22.59
N ALA A 410 23.70 -101.45 -21.83
CA ALA A 410 24.70 -102.21 -21.08
C ALA A 410 24.08 -103.08 -19.96
N ALA A 411 22.90 -102.71 -19.45
CA ALA A 411 22.13 -103.45 -18.45
C ALA A 411 21.19 -104.54 -19.02
N GLY A 412 21.20 -104.77 -20.35
CA GLY A 412 20.48 -105.90 -20.98
C GLY A 412 19.12 -105.59 -21.62
N LEU A 413 18.73 -104.32 -21.74
CA LEU A 413 17.50 -103.92 -22.45
C LEU A 413 17.73 -103.85 -23.98
N PRO A 414 16.83 -104.38 -24.83
CA PRO A 414 16.96 -104.39 -26.28
C PRO A 414 16.56 -103.04 -26.92
N LEU A 415 17.22 -101.96 -26.53
CA LEU A 415 16.99 -100.61 -27.05
C LEU A 415 18.15 -100.18 -27.95
N ASN A 416 17.83 -99.66 -29.13
CA ASN A 416 18.82 -99.01 -30.00
C ASN A 416 19.00 -97.54 -29.55
N PRO A 417 20.12 -97.18 -28.90
CA PRO A 417 20.28 -95.87 -28.27
C PRO A 417 20.24 -94.73 -29.29
N ASP A 418 20.76 -94.93 -30.50
CA ASP A 418 20.86 -93.86 -31.50
C ASP A 418 19.49 -93.48 -32.07
N LEU A 419 18.62 -94.48 -32.30
CA LEU A 419 17.24 -94.27 -32.73
C LEU A 419 16.38 -93.61 -31.64
N ALA A 420 16.56 -94.02 -30.37
CA ALA A 420 15.86 -93.43 -29.24
C ALA A 420 16.29 -91.97 -29.01
N THR A 421 17.58 -91.67 -29.14
CA THR A 421 18.11 -90.31 -28.97
C THR A 421 17.65 -89.38 -30.10
N GLY A 422 17.62 -89.87 -31.35
CA GLY A 422 17.11 -89.12 -32.50
C GLY A 422 15.61 -88.82 -32.42
N LEU A 423 14.80 -89.77 -31.93
CA LEU A 423 13.35 -89.56 -31.73
C LEU A 423 13.05 -88.63 -30.54
N ALA A 424 13.87 -88.69 -29.49
CA ALA A 424 13.73 -87.86 -28.30
C ALA A 424 14.12 -86.40 -28.53
N MET A 425 15.01 -86.11 -29.49
CA MET A 425 15.51 -84.76 -29.76
C MET A 425 14.40 -83.71 -30.01
N PRO A 426 13.46 -83.89 -30.96
CA PRO A 426 12.40 -82.91 -31.18
C PRO A 426 11.42 -82.82 -29.98
N VAL A 427 11.20 -83.92 -29.27
CA VAL A 427 10.33 -83.96 -28.09
C VAL A 427 10.94 -83.17 -26.93
N VAL A 428 12.23 -83.37 -26.64
CA VAL A 428 12.96 -82.66 -25.58
C VAL A 428 13.04 -81.17 -25.90
N ALA A 429 13.39 -80.80 -27.13
CA ALA A 429 13.43 -79.39 -27.55
C ALA A 429 12.06 -78.70 -27.38
N ALA A 430 10.98 -79.37 -27.81
CA ALA A 430 9.62 -78.87 -27.62
C ALA A 430 9.23 -78.77 -26.13
N CYS A 431 9.57 -79.77 -25.32
CA CYS A 431 9.30 -79.77 -23.88
C CYS A 431 10.05 -78.66 -23.14
N VAL A 432 11.34 -78.46 -23.41
CA VAL A 432 12.16 -77.41 -22.79
C VAL A 432 11.65 -76.03 -23.20
N TRP A 433 11.34 -75.83 -24.49
CA TRP A 433 10.76 -74.57 -24.98
C TRP A 433 9.39 -74.27 -24.36
N LEU A 434 8.48 -75.25 -24.31
CA LEU A 434 7.16 -75.10 -23.68
C LEU A 434 7.25 -74.90 -22.17
N GLY A 435 8.20 -75.56 -21.50
CA GLY A 435 8.46 -75.44 -20.06
C GLY A 435 8.91 -74.04 -19.68
N LEU A 436 9.95 -73.52 -20.35
CA LEU A 436 10.44 -72.15 -20.15
C LEU A 436 9.36 -71.11 -20.50
N ARG A 437 8.62 -71.32 -21.59
CA ARG A 437 7.52 -70.41 -21.99
C ARG A 437 6.36 -70.41 -21.00
N ARG A 438 6.05 -71.54 -20.34
CA ARG A 438 5.04 -71.62 -19.28
C ARG A 438 5.51 -70.95 -17.99
N MET A 439 6.76 -71.14 -17.59
CA MET A 439 7.34 -70.49 -16.41
C MET A 439 7.27 -68.96 -16.52
N HIS A 440 7.66 -68.39 -17.67
CA HIS A 440 7.60 -66.94 -17.86
C HIS A 440 6.18 -66.37 -17.92
N LYS A 441 5.20 -67.12 -18.46
CA LYS A 441 3.79 -66.71 -18.38
C LYS A 441 3.25 -66.67 -16.94
N GLY A 442 3.84 -67.43 -16.02
CA GLY A 442 3.46 -67.42 -14.59
C GLY A 442 4.08 -66.27 -13.79
N LEU A 443 5.19 -65.70 -14.25
CA LEU A 443 5.93 -64.63 -13.55
C LEU A 443 5.53 -63.21 -13.98
N GLY A 444 4.80 -63.04 -15.09
CA GLY A 444 4.34 -61.72 -15.60
C GLY A 444 3.06 -61.16 -14.96
N HIS A 445 2.63 -61.68 -13.80
CA HIS A 445 1.38 -61.31 -13.14
C HIS A 445 1.54 -60.77 -11.70
N HIS A 446 2.68 -60.13 -11.40
CA HIS A 446 2.85 -59.33 -10.18
C HIS A 446 3.36 -57.93 -10.49
#